data_AF-J1BBJ6-F1
#
_entry.id   AF-J1BBJ6-F1
#
_cell.length_a   1.000
_cell.length_b   1.000
_cell.length_c   1.000
_cell.angle_alpha   90.00
_cell.angle_beta   90.00
_cell.angle_gamma   90.00
#
_symmetry.space_group_name_H-M   'P 1'
#
loop_
_entity.id
_entity.type
_entity.pdbx_description
1 polymer ?
#
loop_
_entity_poly.entity_id
_entity_poly.type
_entity_poly.pdbx_seq_one_letter_code
_entity_poly.pdbx_strand_id
1 'polypeptide(L)' 'MRIVRSPDGAIHLDPTATLPGRGAWIHPDAGCVQRARTRRALARAFRTGAVTDTVWDDVEEMITTQ' A
#
# COMPACT_ATOMS: atom_id res chain seq x y z
N MET A 1 -2.96 -8.24 1.30
CA MET A 1 -1.68 -7.56 1.58
C MET A 1 -1.93 -6.30 2.39
N ARG A 2 -1.21 -6.10 3.50
CA ARG A 2 -1.28 -4.86 4.28
C ARG A 2 -0.14 -3.94 3.86
N ILE A 3 -0.45 -2.65 3.74
CA ILE A 3 0.50 -1.56 3.57
C ILE A 3 0.32 -0.64 4.79
N VAL A 4 1.41 -0.17 5.38
CA VAL A 4 1.39 0.69 6.55
C VAL A 4 2.05 2.03 6.25
N ARG A 5 1.50 3.12 6.77
CA ARG A 5 2.21 4.39 6.91
C ARG A 5 2.70 4.55 8.34
N SER A 6 4.01 4.61 8.52
CA SER A 6 4.67 4.83 9.80
C SER A 6 4.47 6.27 10.31
N PRO A 7 4.72 6.53 11.60
CA PRO A 7 4.56 7.86 12.19
C PRO A 7 5.44 8.96 11.56
N ASP A 8 6.64 8.59 11.10
CA ASP A 8 7.56 9.47 10.36
C ASP A 8 7.08 9.78 8.93
N GLY A 9 6.03 9.10 8.47
CA GLY A 9 5.36 9.33 7.21
C GLY A 9 5.81 8.44 6.07
N ALA A 10 6.77 7.55 6.29
CA ALA A 10 7.16 6.53 5.31
C ALA A 10 6.05 5.49 5.12
N ILE A 11 6.03 4.83 3.96
CA ILE A 11 5.05 3.82 3.60
C ILE A 11 5.79 2.53 3.31
N HIS A 12 5.33 1.43 3.92
CA HIS A 12 5.96 0.12 3.82
C HIS A 12 4.92 -0.96 3.54
N LEU A 13 5.33 -1.99 2.80
CA LEU A 13 4.60 -3.25 2.80
C LEU A 13 4.74 -3.90 4.17
N ASP A 14 3.63 -4.41 4.71
CA ASP A 14 3.62 -5.08 6.01
C ASP A 14 2.88 -6.43 5.91
N PRO A 15 3.46 -7.43 5.23
CA PRO A 15 2.80 -8.73 5.07
C PRO A 15 2.47 -9.40 6.42
N THR A 16 3.27 -9.13 7.46
CA THR A 16 3.11 -9.71 8.80
C THR A 16 2.12 -8.95 9.69
N ALA A 17 1.66 -7.77 9.27
CA ALA A 17 0.76 -6.91 10.02
C ALA A 17 1.27 -6.49 11.41
N THR A 18 2.58 -6.35 11.58
CA THR A 18 3.23 -6.06 12.88
C THR A 18 3.75 -4.63 12.99
N LEU A 19 3.87 -3.90 11.88
CA LEU A 19 4.46 -2.56 11.90
C LEU A 19 3.49 -1.52 12.49
N PRO A 20 4.01 -0.56 13.29
CA PRO A 20 3.21 0.49 13.88
C PRO A 20 2.83 1.54 12.84
N GLY A 21 1.59 2.05 12.92
CA GLY A 21 1.12 3.13 12.05
C GLY A 21 -0.28 2.91 11.52
N ARG A 22 -0.66 3.70 10.49
CA ARG A 22 -1.96 3.55 9.83
C ARG A 22 -1.84 2.47 8.77
N GLY A 23 -2.54 1.36 8.96
CA GLY A 23 -2.61 0.26 7.99
C GLY A 23 -3.74 0.41 6.99
N ALA A 24 -3.51 -0.04 5.76
CA ALA A 24 -4.49 -0.21 4.70
C ALA A 24 -4.33 -1.61 4.08
N TRP A 25 -5.44 -2.20 3.64
CA TRP A 25 -5.45 -3.53 3.03
C TRP A 25 -5.81 -3.44 1.56
N ILE A 26 -5.06 -4.19 0.74
CA ILE A 26 -5.34 -4.41 -0.67
C ILE A 26 -5.33 -5.92 -0.91
N HIS A 27 -6.28 -6.43 -1.69
CA HIS A 27 -6.28 -7.83 -2.10
C HIS A 27 -5.07 -8.10 -3.00
N PRO A 28 -4.40 -9.26 -2.89
CA PRO A 28 -3.28 -9.63 -3.75
C PRO A 28 -3.79 -10.02 -5.15
N ASP A 29 -4.36 -9.06 -5.86
CA ASP A 29 -4.93 -9.19 -7.19
C ASP A 29 -4.59 -7.94 -7.99
N ALA A 30 -4.07 -8.12 -9.21
CA ALA A 30 -3.64 -7.01 -10.07
C ALA A 30 -4.79 -6.04 -10.36
N GLY A 31 -6.02 -6.55 -10.54
CA GLY A 31 -7.20 -5.71 -10.73
C GLY A 31 -7.53 -4.86 -9.51
N CYS A 32 -7.36 -5.40 -8.30
CA CYS A 32 -7.55 -4.68 -7.05
C CYS A 32 -6.49 -3.58 -6.87
N VAL A 33 -5.22 -3.86 -7.16
CA VAL A 33 -4.15 -2.86 -7.09
C VAL A 33 -4.37 -1.72 -8.05
N GLN A 34 -4.67 -2.02 -9.32
CA GLN A 34 -4.87 -0.98 -10.33
C GLN A 34 -6.07 -0.08 -9.99
N ARG A 35 -7.16 -0.67 -9.48
CA ARG A 35 -8.31 0.10 -8.97
C ARG A 35 -7.95 0.94 -7.75
N ALA A 36 -7.09 0.45 -6.86
CA ALA A 36 -6.64 1.19 -5.69
C ALA A 36 -5.72 2.37 -6.09
N ARG A 37 -4.83 2.16 -7.06
CA ARG A 37 -3.91 3.17 -7.60
C ARG A 37 -4.67 4.30 -8.27
N THR A 38 -5.54 3.98 -9.21
CA THR A 38 -6.38 4.96 -9.93
C THR A 38 -7.28 5.78 -9.01
N ARG A 39 -7.83 5.17 -7.95
CA ARG A 39 -8.68 5.85 -6.96
C ARG A 39 -7.91 6.55 -5.84
N ARG A 40 -6.57 6.53 -5.86
CA ARG A 40 -5.70 7.08 -4.81
C ARG A 40 -6.07 6.53 -3.41
N ALA A 41 -6.41 5.25 -3.35
CA ALA A 41 -6.95 4.61 -2.14
C ALA A 41 -5.97 4.68 -0.96
N LEU A 42 -4.68 4.41 -1.21
CA LEU A 42 -3.63 4.50 -0.18
C LEU A 42 -3.44 5.93 0.33
N ALA A 43 -3.42 6.93 -0.57
CA ALA A 43 -3.32 8.34 -0.16
C ALA A 43 -4.47 8.74 0.78
N ARG A 44 -5.70 8.32 0.44
CA ARG A 44 -6.88 8.54 1.29
C ARG A 44 -6.78 7.80 2.62
N ALA A 45 -6.39 6.52 2.61
CA ALA A 45 -6.28 5.70 3.81
C ALA A 45 -5.21 6.24 4.78
N PHE A 46 -4.08 6.70 4.23
CA PHE A 46 -2.97 7.23 4.99
C PHE A 46 -3.10 8.72 5.33
N ARG A 47 -4.13 9.40 4.81
CA ARG A 47 -4.36 10.84 4.95
C ARG A 47 -3.16 11.65 4.46
N THR A 48 -2.60 11.25 3.32
CA THR A 48 -1.53 11.94 2.61
C THR A 48 -2.03 12.50 1.29
N GLY A 49 -1.32 13.48 0.72
CA GLY A 49 -1.69 14.04 -0.59
C GLY A 49 -1.44 13.08 -1.75
N ALA A 50 -0.30 12.38 -1.72
CA ALA A 50 0.09 11.41 -2.72
C ALA A 50 0.83 10.23 -2.07
N VAL A 51 0.88 9.12 -2.82
CA VAL A 51 1.73 7.95 -2.57
C VAL A 51 2.62 7.82 -3.80
N THR A 52 3.91 7.61 -3.60
CA THR A 52 4.87 7.52 -4.69
C THR A 52 4.60 6.29 -5.55
N ASP A 53 4.92 6.38 -6.84
CA ASP A 53 4.75 5.25 -7.75
C ASP A 53 5.56 4.02 -7.33
N THR A 54 6.72 4.22 -6.70
CA THR A 54 7.56 3.15 -6.14
C THR A 54 6.80 2.23 -5.18
N VAL A 55 5.90 2.77 -4.34
CA VAL A 55 5.10 1.95 -3.43
C VAL A 55 4.12 1.05 -4.19
N TRP A 56 3.59 1.54 -5.31
CA TRP A 56 2.70 0.74 -6.14
C TRP A 56 3.46 -0.35 -6.88
N ASP A 57 4.65 -0.03 -7.37
CA ASP A 57 5.53 -0.99 -8.04
C ASP A 57 5.93 -2.11 -7.06
N ASP A 58 6.27 -1.79 -5.81
CA ASP A 58 6.53 -2.78 -4.75
C ASP A 58 5.31 -3.68 -4.47
N VAL A 59 4.10 -3.10 -4.45
CA VAL A 59 2.84 -3.87 -4.26
C VAL A 59 2.62 -4.83 -5.44
N GLU A 60 2.85 -4.38 -6.67
CA GLU A 60 2.69 -5.16 -7.89
C GLU A 60 3.71 -6.31 -7.97
N GLU A 61 4.97 -6.04 -7.63
CA GLU A 61 6.03 -7.06 -7.53
C GLU A 61 5.66 -8.13 -6.49
N MET A 62 5.25 -7.71 -5.29
CA MET A 62 4.87 -8.62 -4.20
C MET A 62 3.66 -9.52 -4.54
N ILE A 63 2.80 -9.12 -5.47
CA ILE A 63 1.71 -9.99 -5.97
C ILE A 63 2.23 -11.02 -6.95
N THR A 64 3.22 -10.65 -7.77
CA THR A 64 3.77 -11.51 -8.82
C THR A 64 4.74 -12.55 -8.24
N THR A 65 5.35 -12.26 -7.10
CA THR A 65 6.29 -13.16 -6.41
C THR A 65 5.61 -14.16 -5.45
N GLN A 66 4.28 -14.15 -5.34
CA GLN A 66 3.52 -15.08 -4.47
C GLN A 66 2.92 -16.28 -5.20
#